data_AF-A0A495I242-F1
#
_entry.id   AF-A0A495I242-F1
#
_cell.length_a   1.000
_cell.length_b   1.000
_cell.length_c   1.000
_cell.angle_alpha   90.00
_cell.angle_beta   90.00
_cell.angle_gamma   90.00
#
_symmetry.space_group_name_H-M   'P 1'
#
loop_
_entity.id
_entity.type
_entity.pdbx_description
1 polymer ?
#
loop_
_entity_poly.entity_id
_entity_poly.type
_entity_poly.pdbx_seq_one_letter_code
_entity_poly.pdbx_strand_id
1 'polypeptide(L)'
;MKHRIVRPVAFACATMLGLAVGGLAMAQKTAAVAKPSKAQLAAELAATLQACSYDGSPLAFSPPDLSKGGGTGKQVVAEIMKYTGLPANFVVVEGKVPNAAAVIMQGPDKVPRRVIAYNPAFMGEVIQATKSNNWAPVSIMAHEIGHHLSGHTIVPGGSQPPIELESDKFSGFVLYKMGAPLADAQRAIATLIPEKDGETHPGRKKRLAAIASGWTEACELQGGGPQCSGGLPVRTAAAAPAAPAPAAASPAPAPATTVAKAPAPTAAPAVPSAKTPAPALAAAAAAETLPKADAAAIPSKGTQFIYDEFGILDPAIRAQFEKQMYDHAQKTGVEIVTLLVKDLGGKSANEYAHAMMRQLRVGKLDVGNGAVLVVAPEQNQAAAVLGAGVALEMDGHQDKAEQLKRWISTAWPLCKKKNACGGWTETLMLAADHLRRDTSHADWTIAYQSLGDIQKADAAESGKVTNPKDSKVWRKIVRLSGTVESLNPPTGNKAAWVSDIKVKNGKQAVLLRSAEGFTAMLYVDPRTAALQPGGKLEQGRVYTVIARADWISGNPQHTQSLDVLSYAVTE
;
A
#
# COMPACT_ATOMS: atom_id res chain seq x y z
N MET A 1 -42.29 72.68 29.15
CA MET A 1 -42.38 73.83 28.23
C MET A 1 -41.62 73.49 26.95
N LYS A 2 -42.34 73.57 25.80
CA LYS A 2 -41.92 73.91 24.42
C LYS A 2 -40.70 73.16 23.80
N HIS A 3 -40.96 72.22 22.87
CA HIS A 3 -40.89 72.37 21.38
C HIS A 3 -39.45 72.29 20.83
N ARG A 4 -39.08 71.75 19.66
CA ARG A 4 -39.72 71.21 18.43
C ARG A 4 -38.56 70.51 17.65
N ILE A 5 -38.75 69.32 17.09
CA ILE A 5 -38.97 69.03 15.65
C ILE A 5 -37.88 69.55 14.69
N VAL A 6 -37.23 68.67 13.91
CA VAL A 6 -37.34 68.50 12.43
C VAL A 6 -36.27 67.49 11.94
N ARG A 7 -36.71 66.39 11.31
CA ARG A 7 -35.99 65.65 10.25
C ARG A 7 -36.42 66.20 8.89
N PRO A 8 -35.62 66.06 7.84
CA PRO A 8 -36.14 65.44 6.61
C PRO A 8 -35.08 64.52 5.94
N VAL A 9 -35.33 63.65 4.97
CA VAL A 9 -36.51 63.08 4.31
C VAL A 9 -35.96 61.87 3.53
N ALA A 10 -36.70 60.76 3.55
CA ALA A 10 -36.51 59.64 2.63
C ALA A 10 -37.24 59.93 1.32
N PHE A 11 -36.70 59.52 0.18
CA PHE A 11 -37.51 59.23 -1.01
C PHE A 11 -37.53 57.72 -1.24
N ALA A 12 -38.72 57.16 -1.04
CA ALA A 12 -39.17 55.92 -1.63
C ALA A 12 -40.31 56.25 -2.60
N CYS A 13 -40.31 55.61 -3.76
CA CYS A 13 -41.49 55.27 -4.57
C CYS A 13 -41.03 54.13 -5.49
N ALA A 14 -41.49 52.88 -5.34
CA ALA A 14 -42.82 52.35 -5.71
C ALA A 14 -43.08 52.56 -7.23
N THR A 15 -43.51 51.61 -8.07
CA THR A 15 -44.04 50.24 -7.91
C THR A 15 -44.22 49.66 -9.33
N MET A 16 -44.10 48.34 -9.45
CA MET A 16 -44.88 47.41 -10.31
C MET A 16 -45.09 47.70 -11.82
N LEU A 17 -44.62 46.79 -12.68
CA LEU A 17 -45.48 45.84 -13.42
C LEU A 17 -44.60 44.83 -14.19
N GLY A 18 -44.92 43.55 -14.07
CA GLY A 18 -44.17 42.46 -14.72
C GLY A 18 -44.52 42.26 -16.19
N LEU A 19 -43.62 41.57 -16.89
CA LEU A 19 -43.94 40.57 -17.91
C LEU A 19 -42.69 39.72 -18.16
N ALA A 20 -42.90 38.41 -18.14
CA ALA A 20 -41.91 37.38 -18.38
C ALA A 20 -41.30 37.49 -19.79
N VAL A 21 -40.09 36.94 -19.95
CA VAL A 21 -39.69 35.92 -20.94
C VAL A 21 -38.16 35.88 -21.00
N GLY A 22 -37.58 34.67 -20.92
CA GLY A 22 -36.24 34.38 -21.44
C GLY A 22 -35.17 34.13 -20.39
N GLY A 23 -35.18 32.95 -19.77
CA GLY A 23 -34.02 32.44 -19.05
C GLY A 23 -32.88 32.10 -20.02
N LEU A 24 -31.68 32.61 -19.74
CA LEU A 24 -30.42 31.95 -20.12
C LEU A 24 -29.74 31.48 -18.83
N ALA A 25 -30.17 30.32 -18.35
CA ALA A 25 -29.35 29.52 -17.47
C ALA A 25 -28.15 29.04 -18.29
N MET A 26 -26.95 29.50 -17.96
CA MET A 26 -25.70 28.89 -18.42
C MET A 26 -25.64 27.48 -17.81
N ALA A 27 -26.16 26.51 -18.57
CA ALA A 27 -26.02 25.09 -18.28
C ALA A 27 -24.53 24.72 -18.38
N GLN A 28 -23.84 24.70 -17.24
CA GLN A 28 -22.65 23.88 -17.11
C GLN A 28 -23.08 22.43 -17.32
N LYS A 29 -22.80 21.89 -18.52
CA LYS A 29 -22.82 20.44 -18.74
C LYS A 29 -21.82 19.84 -17.77
N THR A 30 -22.34 19.28 -16.69
CA THR A 30 -21.64 18.28 -15.89
C THR A 30 -21.33 17.12 -16.82
N ALA A 31 -20.10 17.07 -17.32
CA ALA A 31 -19.58 15.86 -17.94
C ALA A 31 -19.55 14.80 -16.83
N ALA A 32 -20.56 13.92 -16.84
CA ALA A 32 -20.55 12.73 -16.01
C ALA A 32 -19.25 11.96 -16.32
N VAL A 33 -18.38 11.83 -15.32
CA VAL A 33 -17.24 10.93 -15.40
C VAL A 33 -17.82 9.52 -15.55
N ALA A 34 -17.79 9.00 -16.77
CA ALA A 34 -18.29 7.67 -17.05
C ALA A 34 -17.53 6.65 -16.21
N LYS A 35 -18.26 5.75 -15.54
CA LYS A 35 -17.64 4.59 -14.87
C LYS A 35 -16.88 3.79 -15.93
N PRO A 36 -15.63 3.37 -15.67
CA PRO A 36 -14.86 2.60 -16.62
C PRO A 36 -15.61 1.32 -16.97
N SER A 37 -15.63 0.97 -18.26
CA SER A 37 -16.24 -0.27 -18.73
C SER A 37 -15.52 -1.49 -18.14
N LYS A 38 -16.19 -2.64 -18.08
CA LYS A 38 -15.55 -3.90 -17.68
C LYS A 38 -14.31 -4.23 -18.53
N ALA A 39 -14.31 -3.84 -19.81
CA ALA A 39 -13.15 -4.01 -20.70
C ALA A 39 -11.98 -3.09 -20.33
N GLN A 40 -12.26 -1.84 -19.93
CA GLN A 40 -11.23 -0.92 -19.43
C GLN A 40 -10.69 -1.36 -18.07
N LEU A 41 -11.55 -1.79 -17.15
CA LEU A 41 -11.14 -2.37 -15.87
C LEU A 41 -10.32 -3.65 -16.07
N ALA A 42 -10.70 -4.51 -17.02
CA ALA A 42 -9.96 -5.72 -17.35
C ALA A 42 -8.61 -5.40 -18.02
N ALA A 43 -8.55 -4.37 -18.87
CA ALA A 43 -7.31 -3.92 -19.51
C ALA A 43 -6.38 -3.20 -18.53
N GLU A 44 -6.91 -2.43 -17.58
CA GLU A 44 -6.17 -1.77 -16.51
C GLU A 44 -5.67 -2.79 -15.48
N LEU A 45 -6.49 -3.79 -15.14
CA LEU A 45 -6.11 -4.95 -14.34
C LEU A 45 -5.06 -5.79 -15.06
N ALA A 46 -5.23 -6.06 -16.37
CA ALA A 46 -4.23 -6.77 -17.17
C ALA A 46 -2.92 -5.98 -17.30
N ALA A 47 -2.97 -4.67 -17.48
CA ALA A 47 -1.78 -3.81 -17.55
C ALA A 47 -1.06 -3.70 -16.20
N THR A 48 -1.79 -3.71 -15.07
CA THR A 48 -1.19 -3.72 -13.74
C THR A 48 -0.62 -5.10 -13.38
N LEU A 49 -1.27 -6.17 -13.84
CA LEU A 49 -0.75 -7.55 -13.76
C LEU A 49 0.38 -7.83 -14.77
N GLN A 50 0.48 -7.08 -15.87
CA GLN A 50 1.55 -7.15 -16.88
C GLN A 50 2.74 -6.23 -16.57
N ALA A 51 2.59 -5.24 -15.69
CA ALA A 51 3.73 -4.48 -15.14
C ALA A 51 4.64 -5.39 -14.28
N CYS A 52 4.08 -6.49 -13.79
CA CYS A 52 4.80 -7.71 -13.43
C CYS A 52 4.75 -8.66 -14.64
N SER A 53 5.64 -8.50 -15.62
CA SER A 53 5.82 -9.57 -16.60
C SER A 53 6.06 -10.87 -15.83
N TYR A 54 5.40 -11.96 -16.24
CA TYR A 54 5.61 -13.30 -15.68
C TYR A 54 7.10 -13.73 -15.78
N ASP A 55 7.90 -13.08 -16.62
CA ASP A 55 9.35 -13.25 -16.75
C ASP A 55 10.21 -12.11 -16.16
N GLY A 56 9.60 -11.14 -15.48
CA GLY A 56 10.31 -10.01 -14.84
C GLY A 56 10.78 -8.89 -15.79
N SER A 57 10.43 -8.92 -17.07
CA SER A 57 10.90 -7.91 -18.03
C SER A 57 10.21 -6.55 -17.86
N PRO A 58 10.98 -5.45 -17.66
CA PRO A 58 10.42 -4.11 -17.57
C PRO A 58 9.91 -3.62 -18.93
N LEU A 59 8.64 -3.22 -18.98
CA LEU A 59 8.16 -2.34 -20.06
C LEU A 59 8.85 -0.99 -19.87
N ALA A 60 9.62 -0.54 -20.87
CA ALA A 60 10.36 0.71 -20.81
C ALA A 60 9.39 1.91 -20.80
N PHE A 61 9.13 2.46 -19.62
CA PHE A 61 8.37 3.69 -19.49
C PHE A 61 9.21 4.86 -20.03
N SER A 62 8.64 5.60 -20.98
CA SER A 62 9.23 6.86 -21.46
C SER A 62 8.52 8.01 -20.73
N PRO A 63 9.17 8.66 -19.75
CA PRO A 63 8.52 9.66 -18.92
C PRO A 63 8.04 10.86 -19.77
N PRO A 64 6.74 11.23 -19.67
CA PRO A 64 6.20 12.39 -20.39
C PRO A 64 6.74 13.69 -19.79
N ASP A 65 6.69 14.75 -20.59
CA ASP A 65 7.03 16.10 -20.15
C ASP A 65 5.92 16.68 -19.27
N LEU A 66 6.17 16.72 -17.95
CA LEU A 66 5.23 17.21 -16.94
C LEU A 66 5.01 18.74 -16.98
N SER A 67 5.79 19.50 -17.75
CA SER A 67 5.60 20.95 -17.92
C SER A 67 4.36 21.31 -18.75
N LYS A 68 3.85 20.36 -19.54
CA LYS A 68 2.73 20.59 -20.48
C LYS A 68 1.35 20.66 -19.82
N GLY A 69 1.23 20.27 -18.54
CA GLY A 69 -0.04 20.29 -17.79
C GLY A 69 -1.15 19.44 -18.43
N GLY A 70 -2.41 19.70 -18.11
CA GLY A 70 -3.55 19.09 -18.81
C GLY A 70 -3.83 17.63 -18.44
N GLY A 71 -3.47 17.21 -17.23
CA GLY A 71 -3.73 15.85 -16.72
C GLY A 71 -2.56 14.87 -16.83
N THR A 72 -1.41 15.30 -17.36
CA THR A 72 -0.17 14.51 -17.38
C THR A 72 0.29 14.07 -15.99
N GLY A 73 0.11 14.91 -14.96
CA GLY A 73 0.38 14.53 -13.57
C GLY A 73 -0.44 13.33 -13.09
N LYS A 74 -1.73 13.25 -13.45
CA LYS A 74 -2.58 12.09 -13.14
C LYS A 74 -2.07 10.81 -13.82
N GLN A 75 -1.64 10.92 -15.07
CA GLN A 75 -1.09 9.80 -15.84
C GLN A 75 0.23 9.31 -15.23
N VAL A 76 1.13 10.22 -14.86
CA VAL A 76 2.40 9.87 -14.20
C VAL A 76 2.16 9.19 -12.85
N VAL A 77 1.26 9.73 -12.02
CA VAL A 77 0.91 9.07 -10.74
C VAL A 77 0.30 7.69 -10.99
N ALA A 78 -0.64 7.57 -11.93
CA ALA A 78 -1.22 6.27 -12.27
C ALA A 78 -0.16 5.28 -12.74
N GLU A 79 0.82 5.73 -13.54
CA GLU A 79 1.92 4.88 -14.00
C GLU A 79 2.82 4.44 -12.85
N ILE A 80 3.28 5.36 -11.99
CA ILE A 80 4.11 5.04 -10.82
C ILE A 80 3.41 3.98 -9.96
N MET A 81 2.10 4.14 -9.73
CA MET A 81 1.31 3.23 -8.91
C MET A 81 1.20 1.81 -9.48
N LYS A 82 1.36 1.60 -10.81
CA LYS A 82 1.42 0.25 -11.39
C LYS A 82 2.60 -0.55 -10.84
N TYR A 83 3.72 0.11 -10.54
CA TYR A 83 4.94 -0.52 -10.04
C TYR A 83 4.97 -0.70 -8.52
N THR A 84 3.93 -0.25 -7.81
CA THR A 84 3.81 -0.42 -6.34
C THR A 84 2.90 -1.56 -5.94
N GLY A 85 2.17 -2.17 -6.88
CA GLY A 85 1.16 -3.20 -6.56
C GLY A 85 -0.02 -2.68 -5.74
N LEU A 86 -0.31 -1.36 -5.77
CA LEU A 86 -1.35 -0.71 -4.96
C LEU A 86 -2.29 0.16 -5.81
N PRO A 87 -3.55 0.38 -5.37
CA PRO A 87 -4.42 1.31 -6.07
C PRO A 87 -3.92 2.73 -5.91
N ALA A 88 -4.00 3.51 -6.99
CA ALA A 88 -3.95 4.96 -6.88
C ALA A 88 -5.20 5.48 -6.14
N ASN A 89 -5.08 5.77 -4.85
CA ASN A 89 -6.15 6.41 -4.05
C ASN A 89 -5.75 7.85 -3.68
N PHE A 90 -5.47 8.63 -4.73
CA PHE A 90 -5.01 10.03 -4.67
C PHE A 90 -5.83 10.89 -5.62
N VAL A 91 -6.23 12.07 -5.15
CA VAL A 91 -6.68 13.13 -6.04
C VAL A 91 -5.44 13.91 -6.47
N VAL A 92 -5.05 13.79 -7.74
CA VAL A 92 -3.94 14.59 -8.28
C VAL A 92 -4.50 15.88 -8.86
N VAL A 93 -3.98 17.01 -8.41
CA VAL A 93 -4.42 18.35 -8.82
C VAL A 93 -3.24 19.20 -9.26
N GLU A 94 -3.46 19.97 -10.30
CA GLU A 94 -2.59 21.11 -10.63
C GLU A 94 -2.98 22.24 -9.69
N GLY A 95 -2.05 22.69 -8.85
CA GLY A 95 -2.33 23.57 -7.72
C GLY A 95 -1.38 24.74 -7.62
N LYS A 96 -1.79 25.79 -6.90
CA LYS A 96 -0.96 26.93 -6.53
C LYS A 96 -0.04 26.60 -5.35
N VAL A 97 0.70 25.50 -5.47
CA VAL A 97 1.79 25.16 -4.56
C VAL A 97 3.11 25.67 -5.17
N PRO A 98 4.12 26.02 -4.36
CA PRO A 98 5.40 26.49 -4.91
C PRO A 98 6.11 25.40 -5.72
N ASN A 99 5.87 24.13 -5.41
CA ASN A 99 6.56 22.96 -5.96
C ASN A 99 5.60 21.78 -6.20
N ALA A 100 5.75 20.68 -5.46
CA ALA A 100 4.78 19.60 -5.31
C ALA A 100 4.58 19.32 -3.82
N ALA A 101 3.41 18.81 -3.46
CA ALA A 101 3.07 18.52 -2.08
C ALA A 101 2.03 17.39 -1.96
N ALA A 102 2.31 16.43 -1.09
CA ALA A 102 1.39 15.44 -0.58
C ALA A 102 0.67 15.97 0.67
N VAL A 103 -0.64 16.16 0.58
CA VAL A 103 -1.45 16.72 1.67
C VAL A 103 -2.77 15.97 1.84
N ILE A 104 -3.36 16.05 3.03
CA ILE A 104 -4.74 15.62 3.24
C ILE A 104 -5.63 16.85 3.23
N MET A 105 -6.52 16.93 2.26
CA MET A 105 -7.47 18.05 2.13
C MET A 105 -8.88 17.57 2.43
N GLN A 106 -9.66 18.42 3.10
CA GLN A 106 -11.07 18.17 3.31
C GLN A 106 -11.83 18.40 1.99
N GLY A 107 -12.57 17.39 1.54
CA GLY A 107 -13.45 17.51 0.38
C GLY A 107 -14.70 18.37 0.69
N PRO A 108 -15.46 18.76 -0.35
CA PRO A 108 -16.72 19.50 -0.17
C PRO A 108 -17.76 18.76 0.68
N ASP A 109 -17.65 17.43 0.73
CA ASP A 109 -18.42 16.49 1.55
C ASP A 109 -17.90 16.35 2.99
N LYS A 110 -16.92 17.18 3.38
CA LYS A 110 -16.19 17.10 4.65
C LYS A 110 -15.37 15.83 4.85
N VAL A 111 -15.19 15.01 3.81
CA VAL A 111 -14.39 13.77 3.86
C VAL A 111 -12.93 14.11 3.50
N PRO A 112 -11.94 13.74 4.33
CA PRO A 112 -10.53 13.95 4.01
C PRO A 112 -10.10 13.08 2.82
N ARG A 113 -9.43 13.69 1.85
CA ARG A 113 -8.90 13.06 0.65
C ARG A 113 -7.38 13.25 0.60
N ARG A 114 -6.66 12.23 0.19
CA ARG A 114 -5.21 12.31 -0.09
C ARG A 114 -5.05 13.05 -1.42
N VAL A 115 -4.34 14.16 -1.40
CA VAL A 115 -4.16 15.05 -2.54
C VAL A 115 -2.67 15.18 -2.85
N ILE A 116 -2.30 14.92 -4.09
CA ILE A 116 -0.99 15.28 -4.63
C ILE A 116 -1.20 16.55 -5.45
N ALA A 117 -0.76 17.68 -4.91
CA ALA A 117 -0.78 18.95 -5.60
C ALA A 117 0.58 19.20 -6.25
N TYR A 118 0.62 19.60 -7.53
CA TYR A 118 1.87 19.95 -8.19
C TYR A 118 1.71 21.23 -9.03
N ASN A 119 2.82 21.94 -9.20
CA ASN A 119 2.92 23.14 -10.02
C ASN A 119 3.60 22.81 -11.36
N PRO A 120 2.87 22.84 -12.50
CA PRO A 120 3.43 22.54 -13.82
C PRO A 120 4.58 23.48 -14.24
N ALA A 121 4.53 24.75 -13.84
CA ALA A 121 5.59 25.71 -14.16
C ALA A 121 6.90 25.35 -13.45
N PHE A 122 6.81 25.02 -12.15
CA PHE A 122 7.94 24.49 -11.39
C PHE A 122 8.49 23.20 -12.02
N MET A 123 7.63 22.26 -12.43
CA MET A 123 8.10 21.04 -13.12
C MET A 123 8.84 21.38 -14.43
N GLY A 124 8.41 22.41 -15.16
CA GLY A 124 9.15 22.93 -16.32
C GLY A 124 10.51 23.50 -15.95
N GLU A 125 10.61 24.28 -14.87
CA GLU A 125 11.89 24.79 -14.36
C GLU A 125 12.84 23.66 -13.96
N VAL A 126 12.32 22.60 -13.33
CA VAL A 126 13.09 21.39 -13.00
C VAL A 126 13.63 20.73 -14.26
N ILE A 127 12.82 20.55 -15.30
CA ILE A 127 13.25 19.96 -16.58
C ILE A 127 14.39 20.80 -17.18
N GLN A 128 14.26 22.12 -17.19
CA GLN A 128 15.30 23.00 -17.73
C GLN A 128 16.60 22.93 -16.91
N ALA A 129 16.51 23.05 -15.59
CA ALA A 129 17.66 22.98 -14.69
C ALA A 129 18.39 21.63 -14.75
N THR A 130 17.68 20.56 -15.10
CA THR A 130 18.19 19.20 -15.15
C THR A 130 18.61 18.73 -16.54
N LYS A 131 18.78 19.66 -17.49
CA LYS A 131 19.18 19.39 -18.89
C LYS A 131 18.17 18.52 -19.64
N SER A 132 16.89 18.89 -19.54
CA SER A 132 15.75 18.22 -20.19
C SER A 132 15.54 16.77 -19.71
N ASN A 133 15.81 16.51 -18.43
CA ASN A 133 15.66 15.18 -17.85
C ASN A 133 14.22 14.98 -17.33
N ASN A 134 13.43 14.20 -18.05
CA ASN A 134 12.04 13.91 -17.68
C ASN A 134 11.90 12.97 -16.47
N TRP A 135 12.97 12.28 -16.04
CA TRP A 135 12.94 11.51 -14.79
C TRP A 135 12.98 12.39 -13.55
N ALA A 136 13.54 13.61 -13.63
CA ALA A 136 13.62 14.50 -12.48
C ALA A 136 12.22 14.91 -11.96
N PRO A 137 11.26 15.36 -12.79
CA PRO A 137 9.88 15.59 -12.36
C PRO A 137 9.18 14.31 -11.86
N VAL A 138 9.43 13.16 -12.51
CA VAL A 138 8.84 11.88 -12.09
C VAL A 138 9.36 11.45 -10.71
N SER A 139 10.64 11.69 -10.42
CA SER A 139 11.24 11.46 -9.09
C SER A 139 10.57 12.29 -7.99
N ILE A 140 10.23 13.56 -8.29
CA ILE A 140 9.48 14.43 -7.36
C ILE A 140 8.08 13.88 -7.14
N MET A 141 7.35 13.51 -8.20
CA MET A 141 6.02 12.92 -8.06
C MET A 141 6.04 11.60 -7.28
N ALA A 142 7.05 10.76 -7.51
CA ALA A 142 7.24 9.52 -6.77
C ALA A 142 7.54 9.77 -5.28
N HIS A 143 8.31 10.81 -4.96
CA HIS A 143 8.56 11.23 -3.58
C HIS A 143 7.24 11.63 -2.86
N GLU A 144 6.37 12.40 -3.51
CA GLU A 144 5.06 12.76 -2.94
C GLU A 144 4.15 11.53 -2.72
N ILE A 145 4.19 10.57 -3.64
CA ILE A 145 3.50 9.28 -3.46
C ILE A 145 4.08 8.55 -2.24
N GLY A 146 5.40 8.58 -2.05
CA GLY A 146 6.10 8.03 -0.89
C GLY A 146 5.55 8.56 0.43
N HIS A 147 5.41 9.89 0.56
CA HIS A 147 4.81 10.51 1.76
C HIS A 147 3.44 9.97 2.09
N HIS A 148 2.62 9.79 1.06
CA HIS A 148 1.31 9.24 1.25
C HIS A 148 1.34 7.76 1.61
N LEU A 149 2.06 6.92 0.85
CA LEU A 149 2.06 5.47 1.03
C LEU A 149 2.69 5.06 2.37
N SER A 150 3.69 5.78 2.85
CA SER A 150 4.31 5.56 4.15
C SER A 150 3.54 6.18 5.32
N GLY A 151 2.43 6.90 5.05
CA GLY A 151 1.61 7.51 6.11
C GLY A 151 2.25 8.75 6.73
N HIS A 152 3.13 9.45 6.03
CA HIS A 152 3.74 10.69 6.53
C HIS A 152 2.71 11.82 6.62
N THR A 153 1.73 11.86 5.72
CA THR A 153 0.74 12.94 5.63
C THR A 153 -0.33 12.95 6.73
N ILE A 154 -0.28 12.00 7.66
CA ILE A 154 -1.20 11.89 8.81
C ILE A 154 -0.51 12.15 10.15
N VAL A 155 0.82 12.19 10.17
CA VAL A 155 1.59 12.48 11.39
C VAL A 155 1.68 14.00 11.53
N PRO A 156 1.27 14.59 12.66
CA PRO A 156 1.50 16.01 12.94
C PRO A 156 3.01 16.32 12.92
N GLY A 157 3.40 17.53 12.48
CA GLY A 157 4.80 17.95 12.47
C GLY A 157 5.40 18.22 11.07
N GLY A 158 4.68 17.88 10.00
CA GLY A 158 5.12 18.19 8.62
C GLY A 158 6.38 17.44 8.21
N SER A 159 7.16 18.03 7.30
CA SER A 159 8.44 17.47 6.82
C SER A 159 9.45 17.31 7.95
N GLN A 160 9.98 16.11 8.11
CA GLN A 160 11.00 15.77 9.09
C GLN A 160 12.11 14.96 8.41
N PRO A 161 13.38 15.09 8.82
CA PRO A 161 14.48 14.43 8.13
C PRO A 161 14.30 12.92 7.88
N PRO A 162 13.79 12.10 8.82
CA PRO A 162 13.59 10.67 8.58
C PRO A 162 12.54 10.36 7.49
N ILE A 163 11.42 11.08 7.49
CA ILE A 163 10.30 10.81 6.56
C ILE A 163 10.62 11.28 5.14
N GLU A 164 11.41 12.34 5.00
CA GLU A 164 11.93 12.80 3.71
C GLU A 164 12.85 11.75 3.06
N LEU A 165 13.73 11.13 3.86
CA LEU A 165 14.62 10.06 3.39
C LEU A 165 13.86 8.78 3.02
N GLU A 166 12.78 8.47 3.74
CA GLU A 166 11.89 7.36 3.37
C GLU A 166 11.20 7.60 2.04
N SER A 167 10.66 8.82 1.81
CA SER A 167 10.06 9.20 0.53
C SER A 167 11.08 9.19 -0.62
N ASP A 168 12.32 9.61 -0.37
CA ASP A 168 13.43 9.51 -1.33
C ASP A 168 13.79 8.06 -1.68
N LYS A 169 13.87 7.19 -0.67
CA LYS A 169 14.12 5.78 -0.89
C LYS A 169 13.01 5.16 -1.75
N PHE A 170 11.75 5.45 -1.44
CA PHE A 170 10.63 5.01 -2.26
C PHE A 170 10.73 5.53 -3.71
N SER A 171 11.10 6.80 -3.89
CA SER A 171 11.32 7.40 -5.22
C SER A 171 12.37 6.61 -6.01
N GLY A 172 13.56 6.39 -5.45
CA GLY A 172 14.61 5.60 -6.12
C GLY A 172 14.19 4.17 -6.45
N PHE A 173 13.48 3.53 -5.52
CA PHE A 173 12.98 2.16 -5.68
C PHE A 173 12.01 2.03 -6.85
N VAL A 174 11.00 2.90 -6.94
CA VAL A 174 10.01 2.81 -8.02
C VAL A 174 10.58 3.27 -9.35
N LEU A 175 11.48 4.28 -9.36
CA LEU A 175 12.14 4.74 -10.58
C LEU A 175 13.01 3.65 -11.22
N TYR A 176 13.72 2.82 -10.43
CA TYR A 176 14.42 1.64 -10.96
C TYR A 176 13.45 0.72 -11.72
N LYS A 177 12.30 0.39 -11.12
CA LYS A 177 11.30 -0.51 -11.70
C LYS A 177 10.67 0.05 -12.97
N MET A 178 10.56 1.37 -13.05
CA MET A 178 10.12 2.08 -14.26
C MET A 178 11.20 2.14 -15.35
N GLY A 179 12.44 1.73 -15.05
CA GLY A 179 13.57 1.67 -15.99
C GLY A 179 14.47 2.92 -15.98
N ALA A 180 14.46 3.71 -14.91
CA ALA A 180 15.34 4.87 -14.79
C ALA A 180 16.78 4.45 -14.45
N PRO A 181 17.80 4.96 -15.15
CA PRO A 181 19.18 4.96 -14.66
C PRO A 181 19.29 5.65 -13.30
N LEU A 182 20.19 5.19 -12.42
CA LEU A 182 20.38 5.76 -11.09
C LEU A 182 20.73 7.26 -11.15
N ALA A 183 21.58 7.65 -12.10
CA ALA A 183 21.97 9.05 -12.32
C ALA A 183 20.78 9.95 -12.70
N ASP A 184 19.78 9.39 -13.38
CA ASP A 184 18.55 10.10 -13.75
C ASP A 184 17.57 10.14 -12.58
N ALA A 185 17.44 9.05 -11.82
CA ALA A 185 16.65 9.02 -10.59
C ALA A 185 17.16 10.02 -9.54
N GLN A 186 18.47 10.24 -9.48
CA GLN A 186 19.12 11.20 -8.58
C GLN A 186 19.13 12.64 -9.11
N ARG A 187 18.75 12.87 -10.37
CA ARG A 187 19.02 14.13 -11.07
C ARG A 187 18.36 15.35 -10.40
N ALA A 188 17.12 15.23 -9.95
CA ALA A 188 16.41 16.32 -9.27
C ALA A 188 17.17 16.76 -8.01
N ILE A 189 17.53 15.81 -7.14
CA ILE A 189 18.25 16.07 -5.89
C ILE A 189 19.65 16.63 -6.15
N ALA A 190 20.38 16.05 -7.11
CA ALA A 190 21.74 16.46 -7.45
C ALA A 190 21.81 17.92 -7.91
N THR A 191 20.77 18.42 -8.59
CA THR A 191 20.72 19.78 -9.13
C THR A 191 20.13 20.79 -8.15
N LEU A 192 19.00 20.45 -7.52
CA LEU A 192 18.14 21.44 -6.85
C LEU A 192 18.40 21.56 -5.35
N ILE A 193 18.90 20.52 -4.69
CA ILE A 193 18.98 20.47 -3.23
C ILE A 193 20.34 20.98 -2.74
N PRO A 194 20.42 21.82 -1.69
CA PRO A 194 21.69 22.26 -1.09
C PRO A 194 22.49 21.12 -0.43
N GLU A 195 23.81 21.29 -0.29
CA GLU A 195 24.66 20.29 0.40
C GLU A 195 24.35 20.15 1.90
N LYS A 196 24.07 21.27 2.57
CA LYS A 196 23.85 21.31 4.02
C LYS A 196 22.49 20.72 4.42
N ASP A 197 22.45 20.11 5.60
CA ASP A 197 21.20 19.76 6.25
C ASP A 197 20.43 21.03 6.65
N GLY A 198 19.10 20.98 6.49
CA GLY A 198 18.16 21.89 7.11
C GLY A 198 17.50 21.26 8.34
N GLU A 199 16.67 22.05 9.01
CA GLU A 199 15.89 21.61 10.18
C GLU A 199 14.88 20.52 9.80
N THR A 200 14.14 20.72 8.71
CA THR A 200 13.08 19.81 8.26
C THR A 200 13.49 18.91 7.10
N HIS A 201 14.51 19.30 6.32
CA HIS A 201 14.93 18.62 5.10
C HIS A 201 16.41 18.22 5.15
N PRO A 202 16.76 16.95 4.89
CA PRO A 202 18.16 16.51 4.83
C PRO A 202 18.91 17.15 3.65
N GLY A 203 20.22 17.30 3.82
CA GLY A 203 21.13 17.78 2.78
C GLY A 203 21.31 16.79 1.63
N ARG A 204 21.80 17.31 0.49
CA ARG A 204 21.92 16.59 -0.79
C ARG A 204 22.51 15.19 -0.65
N LYS A 205 23.63 15.04 0.06
CA LYS A 205 24.32 13.74 0.22
C LYS A 205 23.41 12.65 0.80
N LYS A 206 22.63 12.96 1.83
CA LYS A 206 21.74 11.98 2.49
C LYS A 206 20.58 11.60 1.58
N ARG A 207 19.97 12.58 0.92
CA ARG A 207 18.86 12.37 -0.03
C ARG A 207 19.29 11.53 -1.24
N LEU A 208 20.48 11.83 -1.81
CA LEU A 208 21.07 11.02 -2.89
C LEU A 208 21.32 9.57 -2.45
N ALA A 209 21.82 9.37 -1.23
CA ALA A 209 22.06 8.04 -0.67
C ALA A 209 20.75 7.27 -0.44
N ALA A 210 19.69 7.93 0.01
CA ALA A 210 18.38 7.31 0.17
C ALA A 210 17.79 6.86 -1.18
N ILE A 211 17.82 7.70 -2.21
CA ILE A 211 17.43 7.32 -3.59
C ILE A 211 18.26 6.14 -4.08
N ALA A 212 19.59 6.17 -3.91
CA ALA A 212 20.46 5.08 -4.32
C ALA A 212 20.13 3.78 -3.57
N SER A 213 19.88 3.86 -2.26
CA SER A 213 19.49 2.70 -1.46
C SER A 213 18.21 2.06 -1.98
N GLY A 214 17.19 2.86 -2.31
CA GLY A 214 15.94 2.34 -2.86
C GLY A 214 16.10 1.74 -4.24
N TRP A 215 16.86 2.42 -5.11
CA TRP A 215 17.16 1.95 -6.47
C TRP A 215 17.92 0.61 -6.43
N THR A 216 18.95 0.51 -5.59
CA THR A 216 19.75 -0.72 -5.43
C THR A 216 18.91 -1.85 -4.83
N GLU A 217 18.09 -1.55 -3.82
CA GLU A 217 17.17 -2.54 -3.24
C GLU A 217 16.25 -3.11 -4.33
N ALA A 218 15.61 -2.27 -5.13
CA ALA A 218 14.75 -2.74 -6.22
C ALA A 218 15.52 -3.57 -7.26
N CYS A 219 16.78 -3.22 -7.53
CA CYS A 219 17.67 -3.97 -8.42
C CYS A 219 18.02 -5.36 -7.89
N GLU A 220 18.36 -5.45 -6.60
CA GLU A 220 18.65 -6.71 -5.92
C GLU A 220 17.43 -7.64 -5.92
N LEU A 221 16.24 -7.10 -5.62
CA LEU A 221 14.98 -7.85 -5.64
C LEU A 221 14.66 -8.44 -7.03
N GLN A 222 15.15 -7.82 -8.11
CA GLN A 222 15.01 -8.31 -9.49
C GLN A 222 16.18 -9.20 -9.95
N GLY A 223 17.08 -9.58 -9.05
CA GLY A 223 18.20 -10.46 -9.37
C GLY A 223 19.34 -9.78 -10.14
N GLY A 224 19.45 -8.45 -10.11
CA GLY A 224 20.43 -7.70 -10.88
C GLY A 224 21.89 -7.86 -10.47
N GLY A 225 22.18 -8.42 -9.28
CA GLY A 225 23.53 -8.77 -8.85
C GLY A 225 24.58 -7.65 -9.12
N PRO A 226 25.69 -7.93 -9.83
CA PRO A 226 26.72 -6.93 -10.13
C PRO A 226 26.23 -5.72 -10.94
N GLN A 227 25.15 -5.86 -11.72
CA GLN A 227 24.62 -4.77 -12.56
C GLN A 227 24.04 -3.63 -11.72
N CYS A 228 23.64 -3.90 -10.47
CA CYS A 228 23.19 -2.88 -9.53
C CYS A 228 24.29 -1.84 -9.22
N SER A 229 25.56 -2.24 -9.30
CA SER A 229 26.69 -1.31 -9.12
C SER A 229 26.95 -0.43 -10.34
N GLY A 230 26.42 -0.79 -11.52
CA GLY A 230 26.59 -0.05 -12.77
C GLY A 230 25.62 1.11 -12.96
N GLY A 231 24.63 1.26 -12.07
CA GLY A 231 23.64 2.36 -12.12
C GLY A 231 22.71 2.33 -13.34
N LEU A 232 22.70 1.22 -14.09
CA LEU A 232 21.78 0.98 -15.20
C LEU A 232 20.77 -0.09 -14.80
N PRO A 233 19.48 0.09 -15.10
CA PRO A 233 18.48 -0.92 -14.79
C PRO A 233 18.77 -2.21 -15.56
N VAL A 234 18.49 -3.36 -14.94
CA VAL A 234 18.60 -4.64 -15.63
C VAL A 234 17.58 -4.65 -16.76
N ARG A 235 18.06 -4.59 -18.00
CA ARG A 235 17.25 -4.99 -19.15
C ARG A 235 17.37 -6.50 -19.22
N THR A 236 16.32 -7.23 -18.88
CA THR A 236 16.21 -8.62 -19.37
C THR A 236 16.15 -8.50 -20.89
N ALA A 237 17.29 -8.67 -21.55
CA ALA A 237 17.26 -9.12 -22.92
C ALA A 237 16.55 -10.45 -22.88
N ALA A 238 15.41 -10.57 -23.58
CA ALA A 238 14.85 -11.87 -23.89
C ALA A 238 16.01 -12.74 -24.38
N ALA A 239 16.38 -13.76 -23.61
CA ALA A 239 17.34 -14.73 -24.05
C ALA A 239 16.72 -15.43 -25.26
N ALA A 240 17.05 -14.96 -26.46
CA ALA A 240 16.80 -15.72 -27.66
C ALA A 240 17.46 -17.08 -27.43
N PRO A 241 16.74 -18.20 -27.58
CA PRO A 241 17.37 -19.52 -27.47
C PRO A 241 18.55 -19.54 -28.44
N ALA A 242 19.73 -19.88 -27.92
CA ALA A 242 20.92 -20.07 -28.73
C ALA A 242 20.54 -21.00 -29.88
N ALA A 243 20.60 -20.50 -31.11
CA ALA A 243 20.41 -21.32 -32.29
C ALA A 243 21.42 -22.48 -32.21
N PRO A 244 20.97 -23.75 -32.33
CA PRO A 244 21.89 -24.86 -32.33
C PRO A 244 22.88 -24.68 -33.48
N ALA A 245 24.16 -24.91 -33.19
CA ALA A 245 25.23 -24.87 -34.18
C ALA A 245 24.86 -25.72 -35.41
N PRO A 246 25.16 -25.27 -36.64
CA PRO A 246 24.83 -26.05 -37.83
C PRO A 246 25.60 -27.37 -37.80
N ALA A 247 24.85 -28.47 -37.71
CA ALA A 247 25.38 -29.81 -37.88
C ALA A 247 25.99 -29.92 -39.29
N ALA A 248 27.19 -30.50 -39.33
CA ALA A 248 27.97 -30.72 -40.53
C ALA A 248 27.16 -31.44 -41.63
N ALA A 249 27.21 -30.89 -42.84
CA ALA A 249 26.68 -31.51 -44.04
C ALA A 249 27.54 -32.73 -44.42
N SER A 250 26.90 -33.88 -44.56
CA SER A 250 27.42 -35.00 -45.36
C SER A 250 26.61 -35.12 -46.67
N PRO A 251 27.22 -35.57 -47.78
CA PRO A 251 26.76 -35.23 -49.12
C PRO A 251 25.74 -36.21 -49.73
N ALA A 252 25.17 -35.71 -50.83
CA ALA A 252 24.03 -36.17 -51.63
C ALA A 252 24.17 -37.58 -52.31
N PRO A 253 23.07 -38.11 -52.91
CA PRO A 253 22.86 -39.55 -53.16
C PRO A 253 23.01 -40.00 -54.63
N ALA A 254 22.95 -41.32 -54.85
CA ALA A 254 22.75 -41.97 -56.17
C ALA A 254 22.13 -43.40 -55.99
N PRO A 255 21.56 -44.07 -57.02
CA PRO A 255 20.14 -44.46 -57.00
C PRO A 255 19.79 -45.95 -57.23
N ALA A 256 18.49 -46.24 -57.03
CA ALA A 256 17.63 -47.29 -57.61
C ALA A 256 17.81 -48.78 -57.23
N THR A 257 16.72 -49.41 -56.77
CA THR A 257 15.97 -50.45 -57.55
C THR A 257 14.67 -50.90 -56.86
N THR A 258 13.74 -51.26 -57.73
CA THR A 258 12.37 -51.82 -57.66
C THR A 258 12.12 -53.01 -56.71
N VAL A 259 10.88 -53.21 -56.22
CA VAL A 259 9.90 -54.26 -56.63
C VAL A 259 8.53 -54.04 -55.93
N ALA A 260 7.45 -54.38 -56.64
CA ALA A 260 6.02 -54.12 -56.42
C ALA A 260 5.27 -55.03 -55.40
N LYS A 261 4.08 -54.60 -54.93
CA LYS A 261 2.71 -55.10 -55.31
C LYS A 261 1.60 -54.64 -54.31
N ALA A 262 0.43 -54.26 -54.85
CA ALA A 262 -0.85 -53.90 -54.21
C ALA A 262 -1.79 -55.15 -54.06
N PRO A 263 -3.07 -55.12 -53.59
CA PRO A 263 -3.99 -53.98 -53.38
C PRO A 263 -4.88 -53.99 -52.09
N ALA A 264 -5.69 -52.93 -51.97
CA ALA A 264 -6.66 -52.60 -50.91
C ALA A 264 -7.98 -53.43 -50.96
N PRO A 265 -8.92 -53.21 -50.02
CA PRO A 265 -10.06 -52.36 -50.38
C PRO A 265 -10.65 -51.42 -49.28
N THR A 266 -11.12 -50.27 -49.75
CA THR A 266 -12.31 -49.43 -49.39
C THR A 266 -12.65 -49.00 -47.95
N ALA A 267 -12.46 -47.68 -47.74
CA ALA A 267 -13.44 -46.64 -47.35
C ALA A 267 -14.09 -46.58 -45.93
N ALA A 268 -13.75 -45.51 -45.19
CA ALA A 268 -14.70 -44.57 -44.54
C ALA A 268 -13.95 -43.28 -44.08
N PRO A 269 -14.60 -42.11 -43.99
CA PRO A 269 -13.93 -40.80 -43.96
C PRO A 269 -13.40 -40.38 -42.58
N ALA A 270 -12.34 -39.57 -42.64
CA ALA A 270 -11.56 -39.06 -41.52
C ALA A 270 -12.32 -38.10 -40.60
N VAL A 271 -12.12 -38.28 -39.29
CA VAL A 271 -12.16 -37.20 -38.29
C VAL A 271 -10.76 -37.14 -37.68
N PRO A 272 -9.94 -36.11 -37.93
CA PRO A 272 -8.63 -36.03 -37.29
C PRO A 272 -8.80 -35.54 -35.84
N SER A 273 -8.74 -36.47 -34.89
CA SER A 273 -8.34 -36.15 -33.51
C SER A 273 -6.91 -35.64 -33.54
N ALA A 274 -6.74 -34.32 -33.55
CA ALA A 274 -5.46 -33.69 -33.32
C ALA A 274 -4.98 -34.05 -31.91
N LYS A 275 -3.87 -34.80 -31.85
CA LYS A 275 -3.07 -34.95 -30.64
C LYS A 275 -2.64 -33.57 -30.19
N THR A 276 -3.18 -33.11 -29.06
CA THR A 276 -2.69 -31.94 -28.35
C THR A 276 -1.21 -32.17 -28.02
N PRO A 277 -0.28 -31.33 -28.48
CA PRO A 277 1.09 -31.37 -27.98
C PRO A 277 1.04 -31.07 -26.48
N ALA A 278 1.78 -31.87 -25.71
CA ALA A 278 1.99 -31.63 -24.29
C ALA A 278 2.42 -30.16 -24.06
N PRO A 279 1.85 -29.46 -23.06
CA PRO A 279 2.29 -28.11 -22.76
C PRO A 279 3.78 -28.13 -22.45
N ALA A 280 4.52 -27.30 -23.17
CA ALA A 280 5.93 -27.04 -22.91
C ALA A 280 6.11 -26.69 -21.43
N LEU A 281 7.08 -27.36 -20.79
CA LEU A 281 7.51 -27.12 -19.43
C LEU A 281 7.59 -25.61 -19.16
N ALA A 282 6.73 -25.16 -18.25
CA ALA A 282 6.77 -23.81 -17.71
C ALA A 282 8.19 -23.52 -17.22
N ALA A 283 8.74 -22.38 -17.63
CA ALA A 283 10.00 -21.86 -17.10
C ALA A 283 9.92 -21.85 -15.57
N ALA A 284 10.98 -22.37 -14.92
CA ALA A 284 11.11 -22.38 -13.48
C ALA A 284 10.96 -20.95 -12.94
N ALA A 285 10.15 -20.77 -11.89
CA ALA A 285 10.05 -19.50 -11.19
C ALA A 285 11.45 -19.11 -10.67
N ALA A 286 11.93 -17.93 -11.00
CA ALA A 286 13.19 -17.43 -10.47
C ALA A 286 13.08 -17.29 -8.95
N ALA A 287 14.06 -17.83 -8.21
CA ALA A 287 14.19 -17.59 -6.78
C ALA A 287 14.32 -16.08 -6.53
N GLU A 288 13.49 -15.55 -5.65
CA GLU A 288 13.51 -14.13 -5.32
C GLU A 288 14.47 -13.87 -4.17
N THR A 289 15.03 -12.67 -4.11
CA THR A 289 15.78 -12.22 -2.94
C THR A 289 14.89 -11.29 -2.14
N LEU A 290 14.81 -11.50 -0.82
CA LEU A 290 14.23 -10.52 0.08
C LEU A 290 15.32 -9.55 0.55
N PRO A 291 14.96 -8.29 0.87
CA PRO A 291 15.92 -7.40 1.48
C PRO A 291 16.25 -7.96 2.87
N LYS A 292 17.51 -7.85 3.28
CA LYS A 292 17.94 -8.32 4.61
C LYS A 292 17.10 -7.63 5.69
N ALA A 293 16.51 -8.42 6.58
CA ALA A 293 15.69 -7.91 7.68
C ALA A 293 16.53 -7.05 8.64
N ASP A 294 16.31 -5.74 8.61
CA ASP A 294 17.04 -4.76 9.42
C ASP A 294 16.06 -3.73 10.02
N ALA A 295 16.05 -3.64 11.35
CA ALA A 295 15.21 -2.69 12.07
C ALA A 295 15.62 -1.23 11.80
N ALA A 296 16.90 -0.99 11.46
CA ALA A 296 17.44 0.31 11.12
C ALA A 296 17.29 0.66 9.63
N ALA A 297 16.86 -0.29 8.79
CA ALA A 297 16.60 -0.01 7.38
C ALA A 297 15.51 1.05 7.26
N ILE A 298 15.73 1.98 6.32
CA ILE A 298 14.71 2.91 5.85
C ILE A 298 13.61 2.06 5.20
N PRO A 299 12.37 2.06 5.73
CA PRO A 299 11.28 1.27 5.17
C PRO A 299 10.94 1.67 3.72
N SER A 300 10.49 0.71 2.92
CA SER A 300 10.03 0.90 1.54
C SER A 300 8.80 0.05 1.27
N LYS A 301 8.04 0.37 0.23
CA LYS A 301 6.83 -0.40 -0.12
C LYS A 301 7.22 -1.70 -0.83
N GLY A 302 6.90 -2.84 -0.23
CA GLY A 302 6.98 -4.15 -0.89
C GLY A 302 6.07 -4.20 -2.12
N THR A 303 6.47 -4.96 -3.14
CA THR A 303 5.79 -4.95 -4.46
C THR A 303 5.08 -6.22 -4.82
N GLN A 304 5.12 -7.19 -3.91
CA GLN A 304 4.49 -8.49 -4.06
C GLN A 304 3.86 -8.90 -2.73
N PHE A 305 2.94 -9.85 -2.80
CA PHE A 305 2.28 -10.48 -1.67
C PHE A 305 2.87 -11.86 -1.36
N ILE A 306 3.57 -12.50 -2.29
CA ILE A 306 4.20 -13.82 -2.06
C ILE A 306 5.65 -13.78 -2.51
N TYR A 307 6.56 -13.95 -1.55
CA TYR A 307 8.00 -14.05 -1.81
C TYR A 307 8.47 -15.48 -1.58
N ASP A 308 9.16 -16.03 -2.58
CA ASP A 308 9.72 -17.38 -2.55
C ASP A 308 11.22 -17.36 -2.81
N GLU A 309 12.01 -17.42 -1.73
CA GLU A 309 13.47 -17.43 -1.84
C GLU A 309 14.02 -18.74 -2.40
N PHE A 310 13.23 -19.82 -2.44
CA PHE A 310 13.65 -21.11 -2.96
C PHE A 310 13.31 -21.30 -4.44
N GLY A 311 12.35 -20.53 -4.98
CA GLY A 311 11.83 -20.71 -6.34
C GLY A 311 11.16 -22.08 -6.55
N ILE A 312 10.59 -22.65 -5.49
CA ILE A 312 10.07 -24.02 -5.44
C ILE A 312 8.54 -24.09 -5.43
N LEU A 313 7.87 -22.96 -5.18
CA LEU A 313 6.42 -22.86 -5.24
C LEU A 313 5.93 -23.04 -6.68
N ASP A 314 4.76 -23.66 -6.82
CA ASP A 314 4.12 -23.82 -8.12
C ASP A 314 3.76 -22.44 -8.71
N PRO A 315 4.26 -22.09 -9.90
CA PRO A 315 4.14 -20.73 -10.42
C PRO A 315 2.70 -20.35 -10.77
N ALA A 316 1.87 -21.30 -11.21
CA ALA A 316 0.48 -21.03 -11.56
C ALA A 316 -0.36 -20.78 -10.30
N ILE A 317 -0.19 -21.61 -9.26
CA ILE A 317 -0.86 -21.44 -7.98
C ILE A 317 -0.39 -20.14 -7.30
N ARG A 318 0.93 -19.88 -7.31
CA ARG A 318 1.50 -18.64 -6.77
C ARG A 318 0.88 -17.41 -7.45
N ALA A 319 0.87 -17.35 -8.78
CA ALA A 319 0.29 -16.24 -9.53
C ALA A 319 -1.21 -16.04 -9.22
N GLN A 320 -1.96 -17.13 -9.02
CA GLN A 320 -3.35 -17.07 -8.61
C GLN A 320 -3.51 -16.41 -7.24
N PHE A 321 -2.76 -16.86 -6.22
CA PHE A 321 -2.86 -16.28 -4.87
C PHE A 321 -2.32 -14.85 -4.81
N GLU A 322 -1.26 -14.53 -5.56
CA GLU A 322 -0.74 -13.18 -5.73
C GLU A 322 -1.85 -12.23 -6.21
N LYS A 323 -2.58 -12.63 -7.25
CA LYS A 323 -3.73 -11.87 -7.75
C LYS A 323 -4.84 -11.75 -6.72
N GLN A 324 -5.15 -12.82 -5.98
CA GLN A 324 -6.18 -12.78 -4.94
C GLN A 324 -5.83 -11.81 -3.80
N MET A 325 -4.58 -11.78 -3.37
CA MET A 325 -4.11 -10.84 -2.33
C MET A 325 -4.10 -9.41 -2.85
N TYR A 326 -3.67 -9.19 -4.10
CA TYR A 326 -3.77 -7.90 -4.76
C TYR A 326 -5.22 -7.41 -4.83
N ASP A 327 -6.14 -8.21 -5.39
CA ASP A 327 -7.56 -7.84 -5.51
C ASP A 327 -8.19 -7.54 -4.14
N HIS A 328 -7.77 -8.28 -3.11
CA HIS A 328 -8.22 -8.06 -1.74
C HIS A 328 -7.68 -6.76 -1.14
N ALA A 329 -6.40 -6.47 -1.32
CA ALA A 329 -5.78 -5.21 -0.92
C ALA A 329 -6.43 -4.02 -1.64
N GLN A 330 -6.80 -4.18 -2.91
CA GLN A 330 -7.52 -3.18 -3.67
C GLN A 330 -8.91 -2.89 -3.10
N LYS A 331 -9.66 -3.96 -2.83
CA LYS A 331 -11.05 -3.88 -2.37
C LYS A 331 -11.16 -3.39 -0.93
N THR A 332 -10.29 -3.91 -0.06
CA THR A 332 -10.42 -3.76 1.39
C THR A 332 -9.31 -2.94 2.00
N GLY A 333 -8.23 -2.65 1.28
CA GLY A 333 -7.02 -2.04 1.84
C GLY A 333 -6.16 -2.99 2.67
N VAL A 334 -6.59 -4.23 2.92
CA VAL A 334 -5.84 -5.20 3.73
C VAL A 334 -4.75 -5.86 2.91
N GLU A 335 -3.52 -5.78 3.39
CA GLU A 335 -2.36 -6.35 2.72
C GLU A 335 -1.86 -7.58 3.47
N ILE A 336 -1.74 -8.70 2.77
CA ILE A 336 -1.36 -9.98 3.35
C ILE A 336 -0.16 -10.50 2.57
N VAL A 337 1.01 -10.51 3.21
CA VAL A 337 2.27 -10.92 2.60
C VAL A 337 2.71 -12.27 3.19
N THR A 338 3.11 -13.20 2.33
CA THR A 338 3.66 -14.52 2.70
C THR A 338 5.11 -14.62 2.24
N LEU A 339 6.01 -14.95 3.16
CA LEU A 339 7.46 -15.04 2.95
C LEU A 339 7.90 -16.50 3.18
N LEU A 340 8.34 -17.19 2.13
CA LEU A 340 9.05 -18.46 2.24
C LEU A 340 10.55 -18.17 2.18
N VAL A 341 11.22 -18.25 3.33
CA VAL A 341 12.57 -17.70 3.53
C VAL A 341 13.61 -18.77 3.83
N LYS A 342 14.83 -18.55 3.33
CA LYS A 342 16.00 -19.41 3.56
C LYS A 342 16.64 -19.13 4.91
N ASP A 343 16.67 -17.88 5.35
CA ASP A 343 17.31 -17.48 6.60
C ASP A 343 16.55 -16.38 7.34
N LEU A 344 16.47 -16.52 8.66
CA LEU A 344 15.92 -15.52 9.57
C LEU A 344 16.99 -14.54 10.07
N GLY A 345 18.27 -14.75 9.72
CA GLY A 345 19.36 -13.84 10.04
C GLY A 345 19.60 -13.72 11.55
N GLY A 346 19.47 -14.83 12.29
CA GLY A 346 19.62 -14.89 13.74
C GLY A 346 18.44 -14.35 14.55
N LYS A 347 17.33 -13.97 13.91
CA LYS A 347 16.08 -13.56 14.57
C LYS A 347 15.13 -14.75 14.76
N SER A 348 14.21 -14.65 15.71
CA SER A 348 13.03 -15.53 15.70
C SER A 348 12.10 -15.20 14.51
N ALA A 349 11.28 -16.15 14.07
CA ALA A 349 10.33 -15.90 12.99
C ALA A 349 9.36 -14.73 13.30
N ASN A 350 8.99 -14.53 14.56
CA ASN A 350 8.16 -13.40 14.97
C ASN A 350 8.90 -12.06 14.81
N GLU A 351 10.14 -11.96 15.29
CA GLU A 351 10.95 -10.75 15.16
C GLU A 351 11.25 -10.45 13.69
N TYR A 352 11.51 -11.48 12.89
CA TYR A 352 11.68 -11.36 11.45
C TYR A 352 10.40 -10.86 10.77
N ALA A 353 9.25 -11.45 11.07
CA ALA A 353 7.95 -11.03 10.53
C ALA A 353 7.60 -9.58 10.90
N HIS A 354 7.87 -9.15 12.14
CA HIS A 354 7.71 -7.76 12.55
C HIS A 354 8.66 -6.82 11.81
N ALA A 355 9.94 -7.19 11.68
CA ALA A 355 10.91 -6.42 10.92
C ALA A 355 10.47 -6.27 9.46
N MET A 356 10.00 -7.34 8.83
CA MET A 356 9.53 -7.33 7.45
C MET A 356 8.21 -6.57 7.27
N MET A 357 7.27 -6.63 8.22
CA MET A 357 6.05 -5.82 8.20
C MET A 357 6.38 -4.32 8.15
N ARG A 358 7.34 -3.90 8.97
CA ARG A 358 7.86 -2.53 8.96
C ARG A 358 8.60 -2.24 7.67
N GLN A 359 9.63 -3.02 7.34
CA GLN A 359 10.57 -2.78 6.25
C GLN A 359 9.90 -2.79 4.88
N LEU A 360 8.93 -3.67 4.66
CA LEU A 360 8.14 -3.75 3.42
C LEU A 360 6.88 -2.86 3.46
N ARG A 361 6.66 -2.09 4.54
CA ARG A 361 5.47 -1.24 4.73
C ARG A 361 4.16 -2.01 4.41
N VAL A 362 4.00 -3.20 5.00
CA VAL A 362 2.84 -4.07 4.76
C VAL A 362 1.63 -3.53 5.49
N GLY A 363 0.63 -3.13 4.72
CA GLY A 363 -0.52 -2.37 5.20
C GLY A 363 -0.14 -0.96 5.62
N LYS A 364 -1.16 -0.21 6.04
CA LYS A 364 -1.01 1.12 6.60
C LYS A 364 -0.77 1.04 8.09
N LEU A 365 0.21 1.79 8.56
CA LEU A 365 0.59 1.85 9.97
C LEU A 365 -0.54 2.43 10.84
N ASP A 366 -1.35 3.32 10.28
CA ASP A 366 -2.37 4.08 11.01
C ASP A 366 -3.54 3.23 11.50
N VAL A 367 -4.08 2.41 10.61
CA VAL A 367 -5.20 1.51 10.88
C VAL A 367 -4.73 0.09 11.16
N GLY A 368 -3.44 -0.21 10.95
CA GLY A 368 -2.83 -1.51 11.18
C GLY A 368 -3.45 -2.62 10.33
N ASN A 369 -3.68 -2.35 9.04
CA ASN A 369 -4.40 -3.26 8.14
C ASN A 369 -3.46 -4.21 7.33
N GLY A 370 -2.27 -4.50 7.86
CA GLY A 370 -1.30 -5.41 7.25
C GLY A 370 -1.17 -6.75 7.97
N ALA A 371 -0.70 -7.78 7.27
CA ALA A 371 -0.37 -9.09 7.81
C ALA A 371 0.87 -9.67 7.11
N VAL A 372 1.79 -10.26 7.88
CA VAL A 372 2.99 -10.93 7.36
C VAL A 372 3.07 -12.34 7.92
N LEU A 373 3.10 -13.32 7.02
CA LEU A 373 3.25 -14.74 7.31
C LEU A 373 4.66 -15.15 6.89
N VAL A 374 5.44 -15.67 7.83
CA VAL A 374 6.82 -16.12 7.58
C VAL A 374 6.89 -17.62 7.76
N VAL A 375 7.52 -18.29 6.79
CA VAL A 375 7.81 -19.72 6.81
C VAL A 375 9.29 -19.89 6.54
N ALA A 376 10.02 -20.32 7.57
CA ALA A 376 11.46 -20.58 7.53
C ALA A 376 11.70 -22.08 7.76
N PRO A 377 11.55 -22.89 6.70
CA PRO A 377 11.47 -24.34 6.86
C PRO A 377 12.82 -24.96 7.24
N GLU A 378 13.95 -24.34 6.89
CA GLU A 378 15.30 -24.83 7.27
C GLU A 378 15.63 -24.56 8.75
N GLN A 379 14.99 -23.57 9.36
CA GLN A 379 15.06 -23.26 10.80
C GLN A 379 13.91 -23.89 11.59
N ASN A 380 12.97 -24.58 10.94
CA ASN A 380 11.74 -25.10 11.54
C ASN A 380 10.95 -24.05 12.34
N GLN A 381 10.88 -22.82 11.83
CA GLN A 381 10.12 -21.74 12.44
C GLN A 381 9.10 -21.16 11.46
N ALA A 382 7.96 -20.74 12.01
CA ALA A 382 6.98 -19.97 11.28
C ALA A 382 6.31 -18.96 12.21
N ALA A 383 5.82 -17.87 11.64
CA ALA A 383 5.16 -16.79 12.35
C ALA A 383 4.04 -16.20 11.49
N ALA A 384 3.02 -15.66 12.16
CA ALA A 384 2.00 -14.83 11.54
C ALA A 384 1.86 -13.55 12.38
N VAL A 385 2.40 -12.45 11.87
CA VAL A 385 2.32 -11.14 12.51
C VAL A 385 1.22 -10.35 11.83
N LEU A 386 0.34 -9.76 12.63
CA LEU A 386 -0.81 -8.99 12.17
C LEU A 386 -0.70 -7.57 12.72
N GLY A 387 -1.00 -6.59 11.88
CA GLY A 387 -1.18 -5.21 12.31
C GLY A 387 -2.37 -5.10 13.25
N ALA A 388 -2.38 -4.05 14.08
CA ALA A 388 -3.36 -3.86 15.15
C ALA A 388 -4.82 -4.00 14.67
N GLY A 389 -5.13 -3.43 13.51
CA GLY A 389 -6.45 -3.49 12.90
C GLY A 389 -6.86 -4.90 12.48
N VAL A 390 -6.02 -5.59 11.71
CA VAL A 390 -6.28 -6.98 11.32
C VAL A 390 -6.38 -7.86 12.55
N ALA A 391 -5.48 -7.69 13.52
CA ALA A 391 -5.47 -8.45 14.75
C ALA A 391 -6.81 -8.36 15.51
N LEU A 392 -7.44 -7.17 15.53
CA LEU A 392 -8.75 -6.94 16.15
C LEU A 392 -9.92 -7.55 15.36
N GLU A 393 -9.86 -7.60 14.04
CA GLU A 393 -10.92 -8.24 13.23
C GLU A 393 -10.93 -9.76 13.41
N MET A 394 -9.80 -10.32 13.79
CA MET A 394 -9.57 -11.75 13.91
C MET A 394 -9.66 -12.26 15.36
N ASP A 395 -10.29 -11.49 16.27
CA ASP A 395 -10.34 -11.77 17.71
C ASP A 395 -10.77 -13.23 17.98
N GLY A 396 -9.91 -14.01 18.65
CA GLY A 396 -10.07 -15.47 18.83
C GLY A 396 -9.22 -16.39 17.93
N HIS A 397 -8.22 -15.84 17.23
CA HIS A 397 -7.29 -16.52 16.31
C HIS A 397 -7.05 -18.03 16.52
N GLN A 398 -7.41 -18.82 15.49
CA GLN A 398 -6.70 -20.07 15.21
C GLN A 398 -5.23 -19.76 14.93
N ASP A 399 -4.32 -20.44 15.63
CA ASP A 399 -2.88 -20.22 15.52
C ASP A 399 -2.37 -20.50 14.09
N LYS A 400 -2.25 -19.41 13.31
CA LYS A 400 -1.74 -19.44 11.93
C LYS A 400 -0.27 -19.85 11.90
N ALA A 401 0.52 -19.51 12.92
CA ALA A 401 1.91 -19.95 13.00
C ALA A 401 1.98 -21.48 13.13
N GLU A 402 1.10 -22.09 13.94
CA GLU A 402 1.02 -23.55 14.02
C GLU A 402 0.53 -24.21 12.73
N GLN A 403 -0.38 -23.57 11.99
CA GLN A 403 -0.76 -24.04 10.65
C GLN A 403 0.45 -24.07 9.70
N LEU A 404 1.25 -23.01 9.70
CA LEU A 404 2.47 -22.94 8.88
C LEU A 404 3.54 -23.93 9.34
N LYS A 405 3.71 -24.14 10.66
CA LYS A 405 4.60 -25.18 11.20
C LYS A 405 4.18 -26.59 10.76
N ARG A 406 2.88 -26.89 10.73
CA ARG A 406 2.37 -28.16 10.19
C ARG A 406 2.72 -28.32 8.71
N TRP A 407 2.70 -27.24 7.92
CA TRP A 407 3.16 -27.30 6.55
C TRP A 407 4.66 -27.61 6.45
N ILE A 408 5.50 -27.00 7.31
CA ILE A 408 6.94 -27.31 7.37
C ILE A 408 7.17 -28.80 7.66
N SER A 409 6.45 -29.39 8.62
CA SER A 409 6.69 -30.79 8.99
C SER A 409 6.17 -31.81 7.97
N THR A 410 5.12 -31.47 7.21
CA THR A 410 4.44 -32.43 6.32
C THR A 410 4.80 -32.23 4.84
N ALA A 411 4.77 -30.99 4.37
CA ALA A 411 4.88 -30.64 2.96
C ALA A 411 6.32 -30.40 2.54
N TRP A 412 7.10 -29.69 3.36
CA TRP A 412 8.46 -29.28 3.01
C TRP A 412 9.40 -30.43 2.62
N PRO A 413 9.43 -31.59 3.33
CA PRO A 413 10.27 -32.70 2.92
C PRO A 413 9.93 -33.25 1.53
N LEU A 414 8.64 -33.21 1.17
CA LEU A 414 8.14 -33.65 -0.13
C LEU A 414 8.48 -32.64 -1.23
N CYS A 415 8.34 -31.34 -0.95
CA CYS A 415 8.79 -30.28 -1.85
C CYS A 415 10.28 -30.43 -2.18
N LYS A 416 11.13 -30.54 -1.15
CA LYS A 416 12.58 -30.70 -1.33
C LYS A 416 12.93 -31.94 -2.13
N LYS A 417 12.31 -33.08 -1.85
CA LYS A 417 12.58 -34.34 -2.57
C LYS A 417 12.30 -34.22 -4.07
N LYS A 418 11.27 -33.46 -4.46
CA LYS A 418 10.87 -33.27 -5.86
C LYS A 418 11.44 -32.00 -6.50
N ASN A 419 12.15 -31.18 -5.72
CA ASN A 419 12.51 -29.81 -6.07
C ASN A 419 11.33 -29.00 -6.64
N ALA A 420 10.12 -29.27 -6.13
CA ALA A 420 8.87 -28.64 -6.56
C ALA A 420 7.77 -28.93 -5.52
N CYS A 421 7.00 -27.91 -5.15
CA CYS A 421 5.89 -28.08 -4.20
C CYS A 421 4.58 -28.55 -4.85
N GLY A 422 4.30 -28.19 -6.11
CA GLY A 422 3.00 -28.51 -6.75
C GLY A 422 1.83 -28.06 -5.87
N GLY A 423 0.86 -28.96 -5.62
CA GLY A 423 -0.31 -28.69 -4.76
C GLY A 423 0.01 -28.35 -3.29
N TRP A 424 1.22 -28.63 -2.79
CA TRP A 424 1.63 -28.15 -1.47
C TRP A 424 1.73 -26.62 -1.40
N THR A 425 1.90 -25.96 -2.55
CA THR A 425 1.84 -24.50 -2.66
C THR A 425 0.48 -23.96 -2.22
N GLU A 426 -0.61 -24.60 -2.65
CA GLU A 426 -1.96 -24.19 -2.22
C GLU A 426 -2.15 -24.38 -0.71
N THR A 427 -1.65 -25.49 -0.17
CA THR A 427 -1.73 -25.77 1.28
C THR A 427 -0.99 -24.72 2.11
N LEU A 428 0.16 -24.22 1.63
CA LEU A 428 0.89 -23.11 2.26
C LEU A 428 0.03 -21.84 2.30
N MET A 429 -0.65 -21.54 1.20
CA MET A 429 -1.42 -20.30 1.03
C MET A 429 -2.74 -20.26 1.80
N LEU A 430 -3.22 -21.40 2.33
CA LEU A 430 -4.48 -21.46 3.09
C LEU A 430 -4.49 -20.53 4.31
N ALA A 431 -3.34 -20.29 4.96
CA ALA A 431 -3.26 -19.38 6.09
C ALA A 431 -3.53 -17.93 5.67
N ALA A 432 -2.95 -17.49 4.55
CA ALA A 432 -3.19 -16.18 3.96
C ALA A 432 -4.61 -16.04 3.41
N ASP A 433 -5.13 -17.07 2.75
CA ASP A 433 -6.50 -17.06 2.21
C ASP A 433 -7.57 -17.00 3.31
N HIS A 434 -7.32 -17.61 4.47
CA HIS A 434 -8.20 -17.46 5.63
C HIS A 434 -8.27 -16.00 6.08
N LEU A 435 -7.12 -15.34 6.26
CA LEU A 435 -7.07 -13.91 6.61
C LEU A 435 -7.78 -13.05 5.56
N ARG A 436 -7.60 -13.37 4.28
CA ARG A 436 -8.26 -12.69 3.16
C ARG A 436 -9.79 -12.78 3.25
N ARG A 437 -10.33 -13.98 3.50
CA ARG A 437 -11.78 -14.18 3.63
C ARG A 437 -12.35 -13.45 4.84
N ASP A 438 -11.70 -13.56 5.98
CA ASP A 438 -12.21 -13.00 7.23
C ASP A 438 -12.17 -11.46 7.23
N THR A 439 -11.24 -10.87 6.48
CA THR A 439 -11.11 -9.41 6.35
C THR A 439 -11.84 -8.83 5.12
N SER A 440 -12.65 -9.64 4.41
CA SER A 440 -13.31 -9.26 3.14
C SER A 440 -14.35 -8.12 3.25
N HIS A 441 -14.77 -7.80 4.47
CA HIS A 441 -15.71 -6.74 4.81
C HIS A 441 -15.11 -5.67 5.73
N ALA A 442 -13.79 -5.68 5.94
CA ALA A 442 -13.14 -4.73 6.82
C ALA A 442 -13.27 -3.30 6.29
N ASP A 443 -13.68 -2.39 7.17
CA ASP A 443 -13.72 -0.95 6.91
C ASP A 443 -12.58 -0.27 7.69
N TRP A 444 -11.73 0.46 6.98
CA TRP A 444 -10.58 1.17 7.54
C TRP A 444 -10.77 2.70 7.48
N THR A 445 -11.98 3.15 7.19
CA THR A 445 -12.26 4.58 7.11
C THR A 445 -12.22 5.18 8.51
N ILE A 446 -11.38 6.20 8.69
CA ILE A 446 -11.41 7.06 9.88
C ILE A 446 -12.65 7.94 9.76
N ALA A 447 -13.76 7.46 10.34
CA ALA A 447 -15.06 8.08 10.21
C ALA A 447 -15.19 9.38 11.03
N TYR A 448 -14.40 9.52 12.10
CA TYR A 448 -14.47 10.65 13.02
C TYR A 448 -13.08 11.21 13.30
N GLN A 449 -12.96 12.54 13.35
CA GLN A 449 -11.70 13.26 13.58
C GLN A 449 -11.53 13.73 15.02
N SER A 450 -12.54 13.52 15.86
CA SER A 450 -12.55 13.89 17.27
C SER A 450 -13.41 12.92 18.07
N LEU A 451 -13.19 12.86 19.39
CA LEU A 451 -14.00 12.03 20.27
C LEU A 451 -15.39 12.65 20.47
N GLY A 452 -15.47 13.99 20.45
CA GLY A 452 -16.73 14.71 20.50
C GLY A 452 -17.66 14.44 19.31
N ASP A 453 -17.12 14.28 18.10
CA ASP A 453 -17.93 14.01 16.91
C ASP A 453 -18.58 12.62 16.95
N ILE A 454 -17.83 11.59 17.36
CA ILE A 454 -18.37 10.24 17.49
C ILE A 454 -19.37 10.12 18.65
N GLN A 455 -19.17 10.85 19.75
CA GLN A 455 -20.16 10.94 20.84
C GLN A 455 -21.47 11.62 20.39
N LYS A 456 -21.38 12.70 19.60
CA LYS A 456 -22.58 13.34 19.03
C LYS A 456 -23.34 12.40 18.10
N ALA A 457 -22.61 11.60 17.32
CA ALA A 457 -23.22 10.57 16.47
C ALA A 457 -23.91 9.48 17.30
N ASP A 458 -23.31 9.03 18.41
CA ASP A 458 -23.91 8.07 19.33
C ASP A 458 -25.17 8.64 19.99
N ALA A 459 -25.11 9.87 20.49
CA ALA A 459 -26.27 10.56 21.06
C ALA A 459 -27.44 10.66 20.06
N ALA A 460 -27.14 10.82 18.77
CA ALA A 460 -28.16 10.88 17.73
C ALA A 460 -28.81 9.51 17.43
N GLU A 461 -28.09 8.41 17.62
CA GLU A 461 -28.53 7.03 17.37
C GLU A 461 -29.07 6.29 18.60
N SER A 462 -28.78 6.80 19.81
CA SER A 462 -29.16 6.17 21.06
C SER A 462 -30.65 5.87 21.13
N GLY A 463 -30.99 4.59 21.34
CA GLY A 463 -32.36 4.09 21.37
C GLY A 463 -33.05 3.93 20.01
N LYS A 464 -32.39 4.27 18.88
CA LYS A 464 -32.96 4.19 17.52
C LYS A 464 -32.38 3.06 16.67
N VAL A 465 -31.14 2.65 16.95
CA VAL A 465 -30.45 1.58 16.22
C VAL A 465 -30.48 0.30 17.03
N THR A 466 -31.15 -0.74 16.50
CA THR A 466 -31.26 -2.06 17.14
C THR A 466 -30.31 -3.09 16.54
N ASN A 467 -29.90 -2.91 15.28
CA ASN A 467 -28.93 -3.75 14.60
C ASN A 467 -27.56 -3.07 14.58
N PRO A 468 -26.51 -3.66 15.19
CA PRO A 468 -25.17 -3.08 15.24
C PRO A 468 -24.57 -2.73 13.87
N LYS A 469 -24.96 -3.44 12.81
CA LYS A 469 -24.47 -3.16 11.44
C LYS A 469 -24.98 -1.85 10.86
N ASP A 470 -26.11 -1.34 11.38
CA ASP A 470 -26.72 -0.09 10.93
C ASP A 470 -26.20 1.12 11.72
N SER A 471 -25.40 0.89 12.78
CA SER A 471 -24.83 1.96 13.60
C SER A 471 -23.73 2.70 12.85
N LYS A 472 -23.74 4.03 12.96
CA LYS A 472 -22.64 4.89 12.48
C LYS A 472 -21.50 4.99 13.48
N VAL A 473 -21.59 4.35 14.64
CA VAL A 473 -20.60 4.46 15.72
C VAL A 473 -19.92 3.14 15.99
N TRP A 474 -20.68 2.04 15.98
CA TRP A 474 -20.16 0.71 16.26
C TRP A 474 -18.98 0.37 15.34
N ARG A 475 -17.84 -0.04 15.93
CA ARG A 475 -16.61 -0.45 15.25
C ARG A 475 -16.00 0.59 14.30
N LYS A 476 -16.49 1.84 14.29
CA LYS A 476 -15.91 2.90 13.48
C LYS A 476 -14.58 3.36 14.05
N ILE A 477 -13.70 3.81 13.16
CA ILE A 477 -12.39 4.31 13.53
C ILE A 477 -12.49 5.81 13.80
N VAL A 478 -11.91 6.23 14.92
CA VAL A 478 -11.86 7.61 15.38
C VAL A 478 -10.41 8.02 15.56
N ARG A 479 -10.10 9.25 15.13
CA ARG A 479 -8.88 9.96 15.52
C ARG A 479 -9.19 10.86 16.72
N LEU A 480 -8.29 10.88 17.69
CA LEU A 480 -8.36 11.78 18.83
C LEU A 480 -6.95 12.23 19.24
N SER A 481 -6.84 13.40 19.87
CA SER A 481 -5.59 13.83 20.52
C SER A 481 -5.84 14.00 22.01
N GLY A 482 -4.83 13.74 22.84
CA GLY A 482 -4.96 13.93 24.28
C GLY A 482 -3.74 13.52 25.08
N THR A 483 -3.79 13.83 26.38
CA THR A 483 -2.73 13.54 27.35
C THR A 483 -2.95 12.18 27.98
N VAL A 484 -1.90 11.35 28.03
CA VAL A 484 -1.92 10.10 28.79
C VAL A 484 -1.84 10.43 30.28
N GLU A 485 -2.92 10.20 31.01
CA GLU A 485 -2.98 10.50 32.45
C GLU A 485 -2.43 9.35 33.30
N SER A 486 -2.66 8.11 32.88
CA SER A 486 -2.23 6.92 33.62
C SER A 486 -2.01 5.74 32.69
N LEU A 487 -0.89 5.04 32.90
CA LEU A 487 -0.62 3.73 32.33
C LEU A 487 -1.06 2.67 33.34
N ASN A 488 -1.83 1.68 32.90
CA ASN A 488 -2.33 0.58 33.74
C ASN A 488 -3.13 1.05 34.97
N PRO A 489 -4.20 1.86 34.78
CA PRO A 489 -5.08 2.22 35.88
C PRO A 489 -5.67 0.96 36.52
N PRO A 490 -5.82 0.91 37.87
CA PRO A 490 -6.30 -0.27 38.57
C PRO A 490 -7.73 -0.62 38.16
N THR A 491 -8.01 -1.92 38.08
CA THR A 491 -9.35 -2.45 37.84
C THR A 491 -10.26 -2.11 39.03
N GLY A 492 -11.48 -1.64 38.76
CA GLY A 492 -12.41 -1.14 39.79
C GLY A 492 -12.43 0.37 40.02
N ASN A 493 -11.60 1.16 39.32
CA ASN A 493 -11.76 2.61 39.27
C ASN A 493 -13.05 2.98 38.49
N LYS A 494 -14.09 3.42 39.23
CA LYS A 494 -15.40 3.80 38.67
C LYS A 494 -15.35 4.94 37.65
N ALA A 495 -14.29 5.76 37.67
CA ALA A 495 -14.09 6.81 36.67
C ALA A 495 -13.40 6.29 35.40
N ALA A 496 -12.63 5.20 35.48
CA ALA A 496 -11.81 4.68 34.39
C ALA A 496 -12.49 3.54 33.60
N TRP A 497 -13.43 2.79 34.20
CA TRP A 497 -14.15 1.69 33.53
C TRP A 497 -13.22 0.71 32.80
N VAL A 498 -12.19 0.23 33.50
CA VAL A 498 -11.22 -0.73 32.94
C VAL A 498 -11.87 -2.09 32.72
N SER A 499 -11.68 -2.67 31.54
CA SER A 499 -12.16 -4.00 31.15
C SER A 499 -11.17 -5.06 31.58
N ASP A 500 -11.55 -5.84 32.59
CA ASP A 500 -10.75 -6.97 33.11
C ASP A 500 -10.44 -8.01 32.03
N ILE A 501 -11.38 -8.24 31.10
CA ILE A 501 -11.23 -9.23 30.02
C ILE A 501 -10.11 -8.80 29.08
N LYS A 502 -10.08 -7.53 28.67
CA LYS A 502 -9.04 -7.03 27.75
C LYS A 502 -7.66 -7.04 28.40
N VAL A 503 -7.57 -6.68 29.68
CA VAL A 503 -6.30 -6.73 30.43
C VAL A 503 -5.83 -8.18 30.61
N LYS A 504 -6.72 -9.12 30.94
CA LYS A 504 -6.39 -10.56 31.02
C LYS A 504 -5.93 -11.13 29.67
N ASN A 505 -6.47 -10.62 28.57
CA ASN A 505 -6.04 -10.98 27.22
C ASN A 505 -4.72 -10.29 26.80
N GLY A 506 -4.01 -9.64 27.74
CA GLY A 506 -2.68 -9.08 27.53
C GLY A 506 -2.65 -7.66 26.94
N LYS A 507 -3.80 -7.01 26.77
CA LYS A 507 -3.85 -5.60 26.33
C LYS A 507 -3.49 -4.66 27.50
N GLN A 508 -2.70 -3.64 27.22
CA GLN A 508 -2.39 -2.58 28.17
C GLN A 508 -3.55 -1.57 28.23
N ALA A 509 -4.07 -1.31 29.43
CA ALA A 509 -5.05 -0.26 29.65
C ALA A 509 -4.35 1.10 29.83
N VAL A 510 -4.81 2.13 29.13
CA VAL A 510 -4.25 3.48 29.19
C VAL A 510 -5.38 4.50 29.31
N LEU A 511 -5.35 5.28 30.39
CA LEU A 511 -6.28 6.38 30.60
C LEU A 511 -5.78 7.61 29.86
N LEU A 512 -6.60 8.12 28.94
CA LEU A 512 -6.31 9.32 28.16
C LEU A 512 -7.39 10.39 28.38
N ARG A 513 -6.93 11.63 28.56
CA ARG A 513 -7.76 12.83 28.55
C ARG A 513 -7.68 13.47 27.18
N SER A 514 -8.78 13.48 26.43
CA SER A 514 -8.78 14.12 25.11
C SER A 514 -8.59 15.63 25.24
N ALA A 515 -8.07 16.26 24.19
CA ALA A 515 -7.93 17.71 24.09
C ALA A 515 -9.29 18.44 24.19
N GLU A 516 -10.38 17.75 23.89
CA GLU A 516 -11.76 18.24 24.03
C GLU A 516 -12.31 18.10 25.46
N GLY A 517 -11.56 17.47 26.37
CA GLY A 517 -12.00 17.22 27.73
C GLY A 517 -12.90 15.99 27.90
N PHE A 518 -12.74 14.95 27.06
CA PHE A 518 -13.41 13.66 27.21
C PHE A 518 -12.46 12.55 27.70
N THR A 519 -12.99 11.57 28.44
CA THR A 519 -12.19 10.50 29.05
C THR A 519 -12.25 9.31 28.13
N ALA A 520 -11.09 8.78 27.74
CA ALA A 520 -10.97 7.57 26.95
C ALA A 520 -10.15 6.52 27.70
N MET A 521 -10.68 5.31 27.78
CA MET A 521 -9.94 4.11 28.14
C MET A 521 -9.45 3.45 26.85
N LEU A 522 -8.14 3.54 26.64
CA LEU A 522 -7.47 2.97 25.50
C LEU A 522 -6.95 1.57 25.84
N TYR A 523 -7.17 0.61 24.93
CA TYR A 523 -6.57 -0.73 25.03
C TYR A 523 -5.52 -0.89 23.94
N VAL A 524 -4.26 -0.99 24.36
CA VAL A 524 -3.10 -1.10 23.48
C VAL A 524 -2.61 -2.54 23.46
N ASP A 525 -2.57 -3.15 22.28
CA ASP A 525 -1.90 -4.44 22.11
C ASP A 525 -0.37 -4.25 22.19
N PRO A 526 0.37 -5.09 22.93
CA PRO A 526 1.83 -4.99 23.01
C PRO A 526 2.52 -5.00 21.63
N ARG A 527 1.94 -5.72 20.66
CA ARG A 527 2.45 -5.77 19.27
C ARG A 527 2.29 -4.43 18.55
N THR A 528 1.23 -3.68 18.84
CA THR A 528 1.00 -2.34 18.28
C THR A 528 2.11 -1.39 18.70
N ALA A 529 2.52 -1.43 19.97
CA ALA A 529 3.57 -0.56 20.50
C ALA A 529 4.94 -0.80 19.85
N ALA A 530 5.25 -2.06 19.51
CA ALA A 530 6.50 -2.41 18.80
C ALA A 530 6.57 -1.85 17.37
N LEU A 531 5.41 -1.52 16.78
CA LEU A 531 5.31 -0.99 15.41
C LEU A 531 5.27 0.55 15.37
N GLN A 532 5.05 1.24 16.50
CA GLN A 532 4.92 2.70 16.50
C GLN A 532 6.29 3.40 16.47
N PRO A 533 6.48 4.45 15.64
CA PRO A 533 7.75 5.17 15.55
C PRO A 533 8.16 5.85 16.85
N GLY A 534 7.19 6.27 17.67
CA GLY A 534 7.41 6.92 18.97
C GLY A 534 7.63 5.96 20.15
N GLY A 535 7.71 4.65 19.92
CA GLY A 535 7.87 3.66 20.97
C GLY A 535 6.62 3.50 21.85
N LYS A 536 6.82 3.20 23.14
CA LYS A 536 5.72 2.99 24.11
C LYS A 536 5.07 4.32 24.52
N LEU A 537 3.80 4.27 24.90
CA LEU A 537 3.11 5.42 25.50
C LEU A 537 3.74 5.78 26.86
N GLU A 538 3.90 7.08 27.10
CA GLU A 538 4.45 7.64 28.33
C GLU A 538 3.40 8.51 29.03
N GLN A 539 3.34 8.41 30.36
CA GLN A 539 2.45 9.23 31.17
C GLN A 539 2.86 10.71 31.10
N GLY A 540 1.87 11.61 31.03
CA GLY A 540 2.03 13.05 30.94
C GLY A 540 2.30 13.58 29.53
N ARG A 541 2.55 12.71 28.54
CA ARG A 541 2.73 13.13 27.15
C ARG A 541 1.42 13.20 26.37
N VAL A 542 1.41 14.07 25.37
CA VAL A 542 0.30 14.25 24.43
C VAL A 542 0.51 13.37 23.21
N TYR A 543 -0.54 12.68 22.79
CA TYR A 543 -0.52 11.81 21.63
C TYR A 543 -1.72 12.07 20.72
N THR A 544 -1.51 11.91 19.42
CA THR A 544 -2.57 11.65 18.45
C THR A 544 -2.73 10.15 18.34
N VAL A 545 -3.95 9.68 18.56
CA VAL A 545 -4.32 8.27 18.60
C VAL A 545 -5.35 8.00 17.50
N ILE A 546 -5.16 6.89 16.80
CA ILE A 546 -6.18 6.32 15.91
C ILE A 546 -6.63 5.02 16.56
N ALA A 547 -7.92 4.93 16.86
CA ALA A 547 -8.48 3.81 17.59
C ALA A 547 -9.83 3.41 17.02
N ARG A 548 -10.19 2.16 17.25
CA ARG A 548 -11.48 1.62 16.86
C ARG A 548 -12.43 1.66 18.05
N ALA A 549 -13.65 2.13 17.80
CA ALA A 549 -14.70 2.17 18.79
C ALA A 549 -15.07 0.76 19.25
N ASP A 550 -14.89 0.52 20.54
CA ASP A 550 -15.37 -0.68 21.24
C ASP A 550 -16.66 -0.36 21.99
N TRP A 551 -16.69 0.77 22.68
CA TRP A 551 -17.91 1.33 23.26
C TRP A 551 -17.83 2.85 23.32
N ILE A 552 -18.90 3.49 22.85
CA ILE A 552 -19.06 4.94 22.86
C ILE A 552 -20.37 5.26 23.55
N SER A 553 -20.42 6.40 24.25
CA SER A 553 -21.62 6.94 24.84
C SER A 553 -21.73 8.42 24.55
N GLY A 554 -22.93 8.84 24.14
CA GLY A 554 -23.30 10.25 23.96
C GLY A 554 -23.29 11.08 25.25
N ASN A 555 -23.16 10.47 26.44
CA ASN A 555 -22.95 11.21 27.68
C ASN A 555 -21.47 11.61 27.82
N PRO A 556 -21.14 12.91 27.85
CA PRO A 556 -19.75 13.39 27.93
C PRO A 556 -19.03 13.01 29.23
N GLN A 557 -19.76 12.63 30.29
CA GLN A 557 -19.18 12.17 31.55
C GLN A 557 -18.76 10.70 31.54
N HIS A 558 -19.24 9.92 30.58
CA HIS A 558 -18.87 8.50 30.49
C HIS A 558 -17.48 8.34 29.89
N THR A 559 -16.77 7.30 30.32
CA THR A 559 -15.46 6.95 29.78
C THR A 559 -15.60 6.08 28.54
N GLN A 560 -15.06 6.56 27.43
CA GLN A 560 -15.19 5.92 26.11
C GLN A 560 -14.18 4.76 26.01
N SER A 561 -14.59 3.60 25.49
CA SER A 561 -13.73 2.42 25.32
C SER A 561 -13.23 2.33 23.88
N LEU A 562 -11.92 2.30 23.68
CA LEU A 562 -11.30 2.31 22.37
C LEU A 562 -10.17 1.27 22.27
N ASP A 563 -10.14 0.47 21.21
CA ASP A 563 -9.00 -0.39 20.88
C ASP A 563 -8.01 0.36 19.99
N VAL A 564 -6.76 0.51 20.43
CA VAL A 564 -5.77 1.35 19.75
C VAL A 564 -5.22 0.66 18.51
N LEU A 565 -5.23 1.37 17.39
CA LEU A 565 -4.66 0.93 16.12
C LEU A 565 -3.25 1.50 15.91
N SER A 566 -3.08 2.79 16.19
CA SER A 566 -1.79 3.49 16.12
C SER A 566 -1.78 4.74 16.99
N TYR A 567 -0.59 5.27 17.23
CA TYR A 567 -0.40 6.54 17.92
C TYR A 567 0.93 7.21 17.54
N ALA A 568 0.94 8.54 17.62
CA ALA A 568 2.13 9.37 17.44
C ALA A 568 2.16 10.44 18.53
N VAL A 569 3.37 10.82 18.98
CA VAL A 569 3.55 11.95 19.89
C VAL A 569 3.05 13.21 19.18
N THR A 570 2.24 14.00 19.88
CA THR A 570 1.87 15.35 19.42
C THR A 570 2.88 16.31 20.05
N GLU A 571 3.67 16.98 19.20
CA GLU A 571 4.56 18.06 19.65
C GLU A 571 3.77 19.25 20.19
#